data_AF-A0A2H3CYU0-F1
#
_entry.id   AF-A0A2H3CYU0-F1
#
_cell.length_a   1.000
_cell.length_b   1.000
_cell.length_c   1.000
_cell.angle_alpha   90.00
_cell.angle_beta   90.00
_cell.angle_gamma   90.00
#
_symmetry.space_group_name_H-M   'P 1'
#
loop_
_entity.id
_entity.type
_entity.pdbx_description
1 polymer ?
#
loop_
_entity_poly.entity_id
_entity_poly.type
_entity_poly.pdbx_seq_one_letter_code
_entity_poly.pdbx_strand_id
1 'polypeptide(L)'
;MCPVFLTEADLSAGAAQDGQLLWGKTNWISGSRNVGPDSVTGVSSFDVLDALVAYYMDRKLYPNLKVLVVGGHSAGGQMAQRYAILRTSTDDDDRLHFWIANPGSLCWLTPNRPIPNDGCEGVDAFKYGLESNFPAYASKNARTLGREGIVKRYHSRTLNYAWGMKDQGNGDIRAQAQTQGRNHLERGRNFVAMLEDMGGIPKLTTVDWVPGVSHNGKGMMASDAGIDKLFRYCG
;
A
#
# COMPACT_ATOMS: atom_id res chain seq x y z
N MET A 1 12.90 -9.21 -4.57
CA MET A 1 13.82 -8.22 -3.98
C MET A 1 12.99 -7.16 -3.25
N CYS A 2 13.44 -6.65 -2.11
CA CYS A 2 12.77 -5.58 -1.38
C CYS A 2 13.53 -4.26 -1.61
N PRO A 3 12.90 -3.17 -2.09
CA PRO A 3 13.56 -1.87 -2.12
C PRO A 3 13.87 -1.40 -0.70
N VAL A 4 15.04 -0.78 -0.53
CA VAL A 4 15.41 -0.12 0.71
C VAL A 4 15.22 1.39 0.51
N PHE A 5 14.23 1.97 1.18
CA PHE A 5 14.02 3.40 1.19
C PHE A 5 14.82 4.02 2.34
N LEU A 6 16.07 4.40 2.04
CA LEU A 6 16.99 5.01 2.99
C LEU A 6 16.53 6.42 3.37
N THR A 7 16.99 6.89 4.54
CA THR A 7 16.67 8.19 5.11
C THR A 7 17.95 8.96 5.42
N GLU A 8 17.83 10.25 5.74
CA GLU A 8 18.97 11.09 6.19
C GLU A 8 19.64 10.53 7.46
N ALA A 9 18.87 9.84 8.31
CA ALA A 9 19.42 9.16 9.48
C ALA A 9 20.28 7.96 9.08
N ASP A 10 19.90 7.22 8.04
CA ASP A 10 20.69 6.10 7.52
C ASP A 10 22.00 6.59 6.89
N LEU A 11 21.97 7.73 6.18
CA LEU A 11 23.19 8.39 5.70
C LEU A 11 24.08 8.81 6.87
N SER A 12 23.52 9.48 7.87
CA SER A 12 24.27 9.93 9.06
C SER A 12 24.88 8.76 9.84
N ALA A 13 24.23 7.59 9.83
CA ALA A 13 24.71 6.37 10.47
C ALA A 13 25.69 5.56 9.60
N GLY A 14 25.96 5.98 8.35
CA GLY A 14 26.85 5.28 7.42
C GLY A 14 26.24 4.06 6.72
N ALA A 15 24.92 3.87 6.80
CA ALA A 15 24.19 2.82 6.10
C ALA A 15 23.78 3.22 4.67
N ALA A 16 23.76 4.51 4.36
CA ALA A 16 23.64 5.04 3.01
C ALA A 16 24.96 5.70 2.56
N GLN A 17 25.15 5.80 1.25
CA GLN A 17 26.28 6.48 0.61
C GLN A 17 25.82 7.80 -0.03
N ASP A 18 26.76 8.73 -0.16
CA ASP A 18 26.53 9.97 -0.89
C ASP A 18 26.06 9.68 -2.32
N GLY A 19 25.06 10.43 -2.77
CA GLY A 19 24.44 10.25 -4.09
C GLY A 19 23.28 9.23 -4.13
N GLN A 20 23.04 8.46 -3.07
CA GLN A 20 21.87 7.58 -3.00
C GLN A 20 20.59 8.35 -2.69
N LEU A 21 19.48 7.95 -3.30
CA LEU A 21 18.17 8.53 -3.02
C LEU A 21 17.77 8.30 -1.57
N LEU A 22 17.32 9.36 -0.91
CA LEU A 22 16.84 9.35 0.47
C LEU A 22 15.39 9.82 0.54
N TRP A 23 14.62 9.30 1.49
CA TRP A 23 13.25 9.72 1.78
C TRP A 23 13.13 10.19 3.23
N GLY A 24 12.25 11.15 3.47
CA GLY A 24 11.99 11.63 4.83
C GLY A 24 11.29 10.57 5.66
N LYS A 25 11.94 10.04 6.70
CA LYS A 25 11.41 9.06 7.68
C LYS A 25 10.47 8.00 7.08
N THR A 26 9.16 8.19 7.20
CA THR A 26 8.12 7.24 6.76
C THR A 26 7.34 7.72 5.55
N ASN A 27 7.80 8.79 4.91
CA ASN A 27 7.11 9.42 3.77
C ASN A 27 7.13 8.53 2.53
N TRP A 28 8.10 7.62 2.41
CA TRP A 28 8.14 6.59 1.36
C TRP A 28 6.89 5.72 1.32
N ILE A 29 6.20 5.54 2.47
CA ILE A 29 4.97 4.75 2.56
C ILE A 29 3.84 5.39 1.73
N SER A 30 3.93 6.69 1.44
CA SER A 30 2.87 7.47 0.79
C SER A 30 3.28 8.00 -0.58
N GLY A 31 4.34 7.47 -1.21
CA GLY A 31 4.73 7.91 -2.55
C GLY A 31 5.33 9.32 -2.57
N SER A 32 5.88 9.81 -1.45
CA SER A 32 6.52 11.12 -1.41
C SER A 32 7.82 11.14 -2.23
N ARG A 33 8.20 12.36 -2.65
CA ARG A 33 9.48 12.64 -3.31
C ARG A 33 10.66 12.38 -2.38
N ASN A 34 11.78 12.06 -2.98
CA ASN A 34 13.07 11.98 -2.32
C ASN A 34 13.43 13.35 -1.70
N VAL A 35 14.15 13.31 -0.59
CA VAL A 35 14.68 14.48 0.14
C VAL A 35 16.18 14.65 -0.05
N GLY A 36 16.84 13.65 -0.64
CA GLY A 36 18.24 13.69 -1.01
C GLY A 36 18.56 12.66 -2.11
N PRO A 37 19.71 12.76 -2.78
CA PRO A 37 20.68 13.87 -2.66
C PRO A 37 20.17 15.13 -3.39
N ASP A 38 20.72 16.31 -3.12
CA ASP A 38 20.32 17.57 -3.80
C ASP A 38 20.51 17.53 -5.32
N SER A 39 21.43 16.69 -5.80
CA SER A 39 21.72 16.51 -7.23
C SER A 39 20.61 15.81 -8.01
N VAL A 40 19.70 15.11 -7.34
CA VAL A 40 18.57 14.41 -7.96
C VAL A 40 17.33 14.71 -7.16
N THR A 41 16.35 15.41 -7.74
CA THR A 41 15.12 15.78 -7.04
C THR A 41 13.89 15.28 -7.78
N GLY A 42 12.79 15.12 -7.04
CA GLY A 42 11.49 14.84 -7.63
C GLY A 42 11.16 13.36 -7.83
N VAL A 43 12.04 12.44 -7.45
CA VAL A 43 11.82 11.00 -7.56
C VAL A 43 10.92 10.52 -6.43
N SER A 44 9.72 10.04 -6.75
CA SER A 44 8.83 9.41 -5.79
C SER A 44 9.34 8.03 -5.39
N SER A 45 9.03 7.62 -4.16
CA SER A 45 9.15 6.21 -3.76
C SER A 45 8.27 5.28 -4.62
N PHE A 46 7.18 5.78 -5.19
CA PHE A 46 6.36 5.01 -6.12
C PHE A 46 6.95 4.97 -7.54
N ASP A 47 7.76 5.95 -7.95
CA ASP A 47 8.54 5.86 -9.20
C ASP A 47 9.57 4.72 -9.10
N VAL A 48 10.17 4.51 -7.92
CA VAL A 48 11.07 3.37 -7.66
C VAL A 48 10.31 2.04 -7.78
N LEU A 49 9.08 1.96 -7.27
CA LEU A 49 8.26 0.77 -7.42
C LEU A 49 7.87 0.52 -8.88
N ASP A 50 7.51 1.56 -9.63
CA ASP A 50 7.24 1.46 -11.07
C ASP A 50 8.46 0.94 -11.83
N ALA A 51 9.66 1.45 -11.53
CA ALA A 51 10.89 0.98 -12.14
C ALA A 51 11.18 -0.49 -11.83
N LEU A 52 10.99 -0.93 -10.59
CA LEU A 52 11.16 -2.33 -10.20
C LEU A 52 10.12 -3.24 -10.86
N VAL A 53 8.86 -2.80 -10.88
CA VAL A 53 7.78 -3.52 -11.56
C VAL A 53 8.10 -3.69 -13.04
N ALA A 54 8.47 -2.59 -13.74
CA ALA A 54 8.84 -2.64 -15.15
C ALA A 54 10.03 -3.58 -15.40
N TYR A 55 11.05 -3.54 -14.55
CA TYR A 55 12.23 -4.40 -14.66
C TYR A 55 11.89 -5.89 -14.56
N TYR A 56 11.11 -6.30 -13.54
CA TYR A 56 10.75 -7.70 -13.36
C TYR A 56 9.69 -8.18 -14.36
N MET A 57 8.82 -7.29 -14.84
CA MET A 57 7.79 -7.63 -15.82
C MET A 57 8.33 -7.72 -17.25
N ASP A 58 9.56 -7.28 -17.51
CA ASP A 58 10.20 -7.43 -18.83
C ASP A 58 10.36 -8.91 -19.20
N ARG A 59 9.57 -9.36 -20.18
CA ARG A 59 9.56 -10.74 -20.68
C ARG A 59 10.85 -11.13 -21.41
N LYS A 60 11.68 -10.17 -21.83
CA LYS A 60 12.99 -10.48 -22.42
C LYS A 60 13.99 -10.88 -21.34
N LEU A 61 13.94 -10.23 -20.17
CA LEU A 61 14.79 -10.53 -19.02
C LEU A 61 14.25 -11.71 -18.20
N TYR A 62 12.92 -11.76 -18.03
CA TYR A 62 12.23 -12.74 -17.19
C TYR A 62 11.12 -13.47 -17.97
N PRO A 63 11.45 -14.25 -19.01
CA PRO A 63 10.46 -14.88 -19.90
C PRO A 63 9.53 -15.86 -19.18
N ASN A 64 9.99 -16.46 -18.09
CA ASN A 64 9.24 -17.45 -17.32
C ASN A 64 8.49 -16.86 -16.11
N LEU A 65 8.62 -15.54 -15.85
CA LEU A 65 7.88 -14.91 -14.76
C LEU A 65 6.40 -14.86 -15.14
N LYS A 66 5.55 -15.50 -14.33
CA LYS A 66 4.10 -15.54 -14.54
C LYS A 66 3.39 -14.41 -13.82
N VAL A 67 3.73 -14.18 -12.56
CA VAL A 67 3.09 -13.21 -11.67
C VAL A 67 4.17 -12.46 -10.91
N LEU A 68 4.02 -11.16 -10.80
CA LEU A 68 4.79 -10.32 -9.88
C LEU A 68 3.87 -9.89 -8.73
N VAL A 69 4.33 -10.05 -7.49
CA VAL A 69 3.58 -9.61 -6.30
C VAL A 69 4.31 -8.45 -5.63
N VAL A 70 3.64 -7.31 -5.52
CA VAL A 70 4.06 -6.21 -4.65
C VAL A 70 3.40 -6.39 -3.30
N GLY A 71 4.15 -6.94 -2.35
CA GLY A 71 3.65 -7.34 -1.03
C GLY A 71 4.29 -6.57 0.12
N GLY A 72 3.53 -6.35 1.20
CA GLY A 72 4.09 -5.82 2.42
C GLY A 72 3.24 -6.04 3.68
N HIS A 73 3.90 -6.05 4.83
CA HIS A 73 3.30 -6.12 6.17
C HIS A 73 3.44 -4.77 6.90
N SER A 74 2.44 -4.37 7.71
CA SER A 74 2.49 -3.15 8.52
C SER A 74 2.71 -1.90 7.65
N ALA A 75 3.78 -1.13 7.86
CA ALA A 75 4.19 -0.04 6.99
C ALA A 75 4.27 -0.46 5.50
N GLY A 76 4.81 -1.65 5.21
CA GLY A 76 4.84 -2.17 3.84
C GLY A 76 3.45 -2.46 3.28
N GLY A 77 2.51 -2.90 4.12
CA GLY A 77 1.11 -3.12 3.70
C GLY A 77 0.40 -1.81 3.37
N GLN A 78 0.66 -0.76 4.15
CA GLN A 78 0.17 0.59 3.84
C GLN A 78 0.72 1.07 2.49
N MET A 79 2.02 0.87 2.26
CA MET A 79 2.67 1.24 1.00
C MET A 79 2.08 0.47 -0.19
N ALA A 80 1.96 -0.86 -0.08
CA ALA A 80 1.40 -1.69 -1.14
C ALA A 80 -0.02 -1.26 -1.52
N GLN A 81 -0.88 -0.99 -0.53
CA GLN A 81 -2.24 -0.52 -0.76
C GLN A 81 -2.28 0.85 -1.46
N ARG A 82 -1.51 1.82 -0.95
CA ARG A 82 -1.46 3.18 -1.50
C ARG A 82 -0.86 3.21 -2.91
N TYR A 83 0.16 2.39 -3.16
CA TYR A 83 0.75 2.24 -4.49
C TYR A 83 -0.27 1.63 -5.47
N ALA A 84 -0.98 0.57 -5.07
CA ALA A 84 -2.04 -0.03 -5.88
C ALA A 84 -3.17 0.98 -6.21
N ILE A 85 -3.54 1.85 -5.27
CA ILE A 85 -4.54 2.91 -5.49
C ILE A 85 -4.05 3.95 -6.53
N LEU A 86 -2.81 4.42 -6.38
CA LEU A 86 -2.32 5.58 -7.12
C LEU A 86 -1.67 5.24 -8.47
N ARG A 87 -1.03 4.09 -8.60
CA ARG A 87 -0.27 3.73 -9.81
C ARG A 87 -1.16 3.71 -11.05
N THR A 88 -0.57 4.05 -12.20
CA THR A 88 -1.23 3.94 -13.50
C THR A 88 -1.40 2.48 -13.91
N SER A 89 -2.34 2.22 -14.81
CA SER A 89 -2.50 0.89 -15.39
C SER A 89 -1.50 0.70 -16.53
N THR A 90 -0.99 -0.52 -16.68
CA THR A 90 -0.15 -0.95 -17.81
C THR A 90 -0.74 -2.23 -18.41
N ASP A 91 -0.31 -2.59 -19.62
CA ASP A 91 -0.88 -3.73 -20.35
C ASP A 91 -0.66 -5.08 -19.64
N ASP A 92 0.43 -5.24 -18.89
CA ASP A 92 0.73 -6.45 -18.11
C ASP A 92 0.17 -6.43 -16.66
N ASP A 93 -0.80 -5.56 -16.34
CA ASP A 93 -1.39 -5.48 -14.99
C ASP A 93 -2.14 -6.75 -14.56
N ASP A 94 -2.54 -7.60 -15.51
CA ASP A 94 -3.14 -8.91 -15.27
C ASP A 94 -2.22 -9.87 -14.50
N ARG A 95 -0.90 -9.65 -14.59
CA ARG A 95 0.14 -10.42 -13.88
C ARG A 95 0.66 -9.73 -12.62
N LEU A 96 0.15 -8.56 -12.27
CA LEU A 96 0.64 -7.77 -11.15
C LEU A 96 -0.35 -7.78 -9.99
N HIS A 97 0.04 -8.45 -8.91
CA HIS A 97 -0.79 -8.63 -7.74
C HIS A 97 -0.26 -7.82 -6.55
N PHE A 98 -1.16 -7.51 -5.62
CA PHE A 98 -0.81 -6.83 -4.38
C PHE A 98 -1.12 -7.71 -3.19
N TRP A 99 -0.19 -7.80 -2.24
CA TRP A 99 -0.41 -8.47 -0.96
C TRP A 99 -0.29 -7.46 0.17
N ILE A 100 -1.40 -7.22 0.86
CA ILE A 100 -1.57 -6.11 1.81
C ILE A 100 -1.86 -6.72 3.18
N ALA A 101 -0.82 -6.84 4.01
CA ALA A 101 -0.94 -7.48 5.32
C ALA A 101 -0.86 -6.49 6.48
N ASN A 102 -1.83 -6.57 7.40
CA ASN A 102 -1.90 -5.78 8.63
C ASN A 102 -1.49 -4.30 8.48
N PRO A 103 -1.99 -3.55 7.47
CA PRO A 103 -1.60 -2.15 7.31
C PRO A 103 -1.95 -1.33 8.57
N GLY A 104 -0.98 -0.51 9.00
CA GLY A 104 -1.14 0.39 10.12
C GLY A 104 -2.27 1.42 9.95
N SER A 105 -2.63 1.77 8.73
CA SER A 105 -3.79 2.58 8.34
C SER A 105 -4.05 2.39 6.84
N LEU A 106 -5.26 2.62 6.38
CA LEU A 106 -5.61 2.47 4.96
C LEU A 106 -5.94 3.82 4.34
N CYS A 107 -5.75 3.92 3.03
CA CYS A 107 -6.43 4.93 2.23
C CYS A 107 -7.88 4.45 2.02
N TRP A 108 -8.83 5.18 2.60
CA TRP A 108 -10.25 4.89 2.52
C TRP A 108 -10.79 5.29 1.14
N LEU A 109 -11.73 4.50 0.62
CA LEU A 109 -12.23 4.69 -0.75
C LEU A 109 -13.44 5.65 -0.79
N THR A 110 -14.14 5.81 0.33
CA THR A 110 -15.28 6.72 0.52
C THR A 110 -14.93 7.86 1.48
N PRO A 111 -15.68 8.97 1.53
CA PRO A 111 -15.49 9.98 2.58
C PRO A 111 -16.04 9.53 3.93
N ASN A 112 -17.03 8.62 3.94
CA ASN A 112 -17.62 8.07 5.15
C ASN A 112 -16.58 7.32 5.99
N ARG A 113 -16.67 7.46 7.31
CA ARG A 113 -15.81 6.78 8.28
C ARG A 113 -16.66 5.99 9.26
N PRO A 114 -16.26 4.76 9.63
CA PRO A 114 -16.98 3.94 10.60
C PRO A 114 -16.98 4.57 12.00
N ILE A 115 -15.95 5.36 12.32
CA ILE A 115 -15.84 6.11 13.58
C ILE A 115 -15.67 7.59 13.23
N PRO A 116 -16.76 8.37 13.12
CA PRO A 116 -16.70 9.80 12.87
C PRO A 116 -15.91 10.53 13.96
N ASN A 117 -15.19 11.58 13.57
CA ASN A 117 -14.43 12.43 14.49
C ASN A 117 -14.41 13.88 13.96
N ASP A 118 -15.27 14.72 14.53
CA ASP A 118 -15.45 16.12 14.09
C ASP A 118 -14.22 16.99 14.34
N GLY A 119 -13.32 16.59 15.26
CA GLY A 119 -12.05 17.28 15.51
C GLY A 119 -10.91 16.84 14.59
N CYS A 120 -11.16 15.91 13.67
CA CYS A 120 -10.13 15.34 12.80
C CYS A 120 -10.12 16.02 11.42
N GLU A 121 -9.38 17.12 11.30
CA GLU A 121 -9.18 17.77 10.01
C GLU A 121 -8.45 16.87 9.00
N GLY A 122 -8.79 17.02 7.72
CA GLY A 122 -8.14 16.29 6.62
C GLY A 122 -8.32 14.78 6.70
N VAL A 123 -9.40 14.28 7.30
CA VAL A 123 -9.69 12.83 7.43
C VAL A 123 -9.72 12.13 6.08
N ASP A 124 -10.10 12.83 5.02
CA ASP A 124 -10.19 12.32 3.66
C ASP A 124 -9.08 12.82 2.72
N ALA A 125 -8.12 13.58 3.25
CA ALA A 125 -6.88 13.86 2.53
C ALA A 125 -6.06 12.57 2.35
N PHE A 126 -5.36 12.47 1.22
CA PHE A 126 -4.36 11.44 1.03
C PHE A 126 -3.31 11.59 2.14
N LYS A 127 -2.91 10.56 2.87
CA LYS A 127 -2.86 9.11 2.63
C LYS A 127 -4.01 8.28 3.23
N TYR A 128 -5.03 8.93 3.82
CA TYR A 128 -6.15 8.29 4.51
C TYR A 128 -7.44 8.30 3.71
N GLY A 129 -7.51 9.10 2.65
CA GLY A 129 -8.64 9.19 1.74
C GLY A 129 -8.23 9.65 0.36
N LEU A 130 -9.22 10.06 -0.43
CA LEU A 130 -9.08 10.40 -1.86
C LEU A 130 -9.58 11.81 -2.21
N GLU A 131 -9.65 12.71 -1.24
CA GLU A 131 -10.14 14.08 -1.47
C GLU A 131 -9.04 15.00 -2.00
N SER A 132 -7.87 15.02 -1.35
CA SER A 132 -6.83 16.04 -1.60
C SER A 132 -5.44 15.55 -1.19
N ASN A 133 -4.41 16.42 -1.30
CA ASN A 133 -3.03 16.17 -0.84
C ASN A 133 -2.33 14.95 -1.46
N PHE A 134 -2.71 14.58 -2.69
CA PHE A 134 -2.03 13.52 -3.45
C PHE A 134 -0.55 13.86 -3.68
N PRO A 135 0.36 12.86 -3.62
CA PRO A 135 1.76 13.08 -3.95
C PRO A 135 1.88 13.50 -5.42
N ALA A 136 2.96 14.23 -5.74
CA ALA A 136 3.23 14.67 -7.11
C ALA A 136 3.18 13.52 -8.14
N TYR A 137 3.57 12.31 -7.71
CA TYR A 137 3.44 11.06 -8.46
C TYR A 137 2.07 10.86 -9.11
N ALA A 138 0.98 11.16 -8.38
CA ALA A 138 -0.38 10.89 -8.83
C ALA A 138 -1.28 12.12 -8.95
N SER A 139 -0.79 13.32 -8.60
CA SER A 139 -1.63 14.53 -8.52
C SER A 139 -2.36 14.86 -9.83
N LYS A 140 -1.71 14.67 -10.98
CA LYS A 140 -2.34 14.84 -12.31
C LYS A 140 -3.43 13.80 -12.55
N ASN A 141 -3.12 12.52 -12.32
CA ASN A 141 -4.08 11.42 -12.50
C ASN A 141 -5.28 11.54 -11.56
N ALA A 142 -5.04 11.91 -10.30
CA ALA A 142 -6.10 12.10 -9.32
C ALA A 142 -7.06 13.23 -9.72
N ARG A 143 -6.52 14.33 -10.26
CA ARG A 143 -7.34 15.44 -10.78
C ARG A 143 -8.18 15.02 -11.99
N THR A 144 -7.62 14.21 -12.88
CA THR A 144 -8.32 13.75 -14.10
C THR A 144 -9.36 12.68 -13.81
N LEU A 145 -9.04 11.70 -12.95
CA LEU A 145 -9.91 10.55 -12.66
C LEU A 145 -10.98 10.87 -11.61
N GLY A 146 -10.69 11.79 -10.69
CA GLY A 146 -11.47 11.95 -9.47
C GLY A 146 -11.50 10.67 -8.62
N ARG A 147 -12.23 10.69 -7.50
CA ARG A 147 -12.39 9.53 -6.62
C ARG A 147 -12.92 8.31 -7.35
N GLU A 148 -14.00 8.48 -8.12
CA GLU A 148 -14.67 7.38 -8.81
C GLU A 148 -13.74 6.67 -9.79
N GLY A 149 -12.98 7.42 -10.61
CA GLY A 149 -12.03 6.82 -11.54
C GLY A 149 -10.86 6.13 -10.84
N ILE A 150 -10.38 6.68 -9.71
CA ILE A 150 -9.35 6.02 -8.89
C ILE A 150 -9.88 4.69 -8.32
N VAL A 151 -11.07 4.71 -7.71
CA VAL A 151 -11.70 3.52 -7.11
C VAL A 151 -11.98 2.46 -8.17
N LYS A 152 -12.54 2.84 -9.32
CA LYS A 152 -12.79 1.92 -10.43
C LYS A 152 -11.51 1.23 -10.90
N ARG A 153 -10.43 1.99 -11.08
CA ARG A 153 -9.11 1.44 -11.43
C ARG A 153 -8.54 0.56 -10.32
N TYR A 154 -8.73 0.94 -9.05
CA TYR A 154 -8.26 0.15 -7.92
C TYR A 154 -8.97 -1.22 -7.83
N HIS A 155 -10.30 -1.23 -8.01
CA HIS A 155 -11.12 -2.45 -7.98
C HIS A 155 -10.87 -3.40 -9.16
N SER A 156 -10.24 -2.94 -10.24
CA SER A 156 -9.85 -3.81 -11.36
C SER A 156 -8.53 -4.57 -11.13
N ARG A 157 -7.85 -4.33 -10.00
CA ARG A 157 -6.57 -4.97 -9.67
C ARG A 157 -6.77 -6.27 -8.89
N THR A 158 -5.79 -7.16 -8.96
CA THR A 158 -5.73 -8.33 -8.09
C THR A 158 -5.18 -7.93 -6.72
N LEU A 159 -6.06 -7.89 -5.71
CA LEU A 159 -5.75 -7.41 -4.36
C LEU A 159 -5.89 -8.54 -3.36
N ASN A 160 -4.90 -8.79 -2.52
CA ASN A 160 -4.96 -9.84 -1.52
C ASN A 160 -4.72 -9.23 -0.14
N TYR A 161 -5.78 -9.06 0.61
CA TYR A 161 -5.72 -8.54 1.98
C TYR A 161 -5.54 -9.68 2.97
N ALA A 162 -4.63 -9.50 3.92
CA ALA A 162 -4.41 -10.48 4.99
C ALA A 162 -4.37 -9.80 6.37
N TRP A 163 -5.11 -10.35 7.32
CA TRP A 163 -5.29 -9.78 8.66
C TRP A 163 -5.03 -10.82 9.74
N GLY A 164 -4.03 -10.58 10.59
CA GLY A 164 -3.76 -11.39 11.76
C GLY A 164 -4.87 -11.25 12.80
N MET A 165 -5.55 -12.34 13.15
CA MET A 165 -6.69 -12.30 14.08
C MET A 165 -6.32 -11.96 15.53
N LYS A 166 -5.02 -11.96 15.87
CA LYS A 166 -4.50 -11.47 17.15
C LYS A 166 -3.82 -10.11 17.03
N ASP A 167 -3.88 -9.45 15.89
CA ASP A 167 -3.25 -8.15 15.66
C ASP A 167 -4.13 -7.00 16.18
N GLN A 168 -4.13 -6.83 17.50
CA GLN A 168 -4.89 -5.79 18.18
C GLN A 168 -4.05 -4.56 18.54
N GLY A 169 -2.86 -4.41 17.92
CA GLY A 169 -2.02 -3.23 18.11
C GLY A 169 -2.63 -1.96 17.52
N ASN A 170 -2.32 -0.80 18.11
CA ASN A 170 -2.93 0.49 17.75
C ASN A 170 -2.56 0.98 16.32
N GLY A 171 -1.42 0.56 15.78
CA GLY A 171 -0.95 0.99 14.47
C GLY A 171 -0.70 2.50 14.40
N ASP A 172 -1.19 3.14 13.33
CA ASP A 172 -1.14 4.60 13.20
C ASP A 172 -2.11 5.26 14.20
N ILE A 173 -1.58 6.03 15.14
CA ILE A 173 -2.36 6.65 16.23
C ILE A 173 -2.89 8.05 15.90
N ARG A 174 -2.64 8.55 14.69
CA ARG A 174 -3.15 9.86 14.26
C ARG A 174 -4.67 9.83 14.14
N ALA A 175 -5.31 10.96 14.39
CA ALA A 175 -6.77 11.08 14.42
C ALA A 175 -7.44 10.52 13.15
N GLN A 176 -6.85 10.76 11.97
CA GLN A 176 -7.39 10.27 10.70
C GLN A 176 -7.42 8.74 10.64
N ALA A 177 -6.38 8.07 11.13
CA ALA A 177 -6.32 6.62 11.18
C ALA A 177 -7.28 6.03 12.24
N GLN A 178 -7.48 6.74 13.36
CA GLN A 178 -8.41 6.31 14.40
C GLN A 178 -9.88 6.32 13.92
N THR A 179 -10.22 7.14 12.93
CA THR A 179 -11.56 7.10 12.31
C THR A 179 -11.88 5.79 11.59
N GLN A 180 -10.86 4.96 11.33
CA GLN A 180 -10.97 3.68 10.63
C GLN A 180 -11.17 2.50 11.61
N GLY A 181 -10.84 2.68 12.90
CA GLY A 181 -10.79 1.61 13.89
C GLY A 181 -9.69 1.84 14.94
N ARG A 182 -9.84 1.22 16.12
CA ARG A 182 -8.94 1.41 17.28
C ARG A 182 -7.65 0.61 17.17
N ASN A 183 -7.63 -0.47 16.38
CA ASN A 183 -6.46 -1.33 16.16
C ASN A 183 -6.42 -1.90 14.73
N HIS A 184 -5.34 -2.58 14.37
CA HIS A 184 -5.15 -3.15 13.03
C HIS A 184 -6.33 -4.05 12.60
N LEU A 185 -6.73 -5.01 13.45
CA LEU A 185 -7.80 -5.95 13.10
C LEU A 185 -9.16 -5.26 12.90
N GLU A 186 -9.51 -4.30 13.76
CA GLU A 186 -10.76 -3.53 13.63
C GLU A 186 -10.76 -2.69 12.35
N ARG A 187 -9.62 -2.04 12.02
CA ARG A 187 -9.47 -1.30 10.75
C ARG A 187 -9.67 -2.21 9.55
N GLY A 188 -9.13 -3.42 9.59
CA GLY A 188 -9.34 -4.41 8.53
C GLY A 188 -10.80 -4.80 8.38
N ARG A 189 -11.49 -5.10 9.47
CA ARG A 189 -12.93 -5.45 9.45
C ARG A 189 -13.76 -4.31 8.89
N ASN A 190 -13.50 -3.08 9.33
CA ASN A 190 -14.23 -1.92 8.86
C ASN A 190 -13.93 -1.58 7.39
N PHE A 191 -12.70 -1.83 6.92
CA PHE A 191 -12.37 -1.64 5.51
C PHE A 191 -13.09 -2.65 4.63
N VAL A 192 -13.18 -3.91 5.07
CA VAL A 192 -13.95 -4.95 4.37
C VAL A 192 -15.44 -4.61 4.36
N ALA A 193 -15.99 -4.16 5.49
CA ALA A 193 -17.38 -3.70 5.55
C ALA A 193 -17.64 -2.53 4.58
N MET A 194 -16.71 -1.55 4.48
CA MET A 194 -16.80 -0.48 3.49
C MET A 194 -16.82 -1.03 2.05
N LEU A 195 -16.02 -2.05 1.71
CA LEU A 195 -16.06 -2.67 0.38
C LEU A 195 -17.41 -3.33 0.10
N GLU A 196 -17.98 -4.04 1.07
CA GLU A 196 -19.31 -4.65 0.96
C GLU A 196 -20.39 -3.58 0.71
N ASP A 197 -20.38 -2.49 1.48
CA ASP A 197 -21.30 -1.36 1.31
C ASP A 197 -21.16 -0.65 -0.06
N MET A 198 -19.97 -0.73 -0.68
CA MET A 198 -19.71 -0.18 -2.01
C MET A 198 -20.14 -1.09 -3.16
N GLY A 199 -20.85 -2.19 -2.88
CA GLY A 199 -21.33 -3.14 -3.89
C GLY A 199 -20.58 -4.48 -3.91
N GLY A 200 -19.92 -4.83 -2.80
CA GLY A 200 -19.26 -6.11 -2.61
C GLY A 200 -17.73 -6.06 -2.74
N ILE A 201 -17.07 -7.09 -2.21
CA ILE A 201 -15.63 -7.30 -2.44
C ILE A 201 -15.38 -7.42 -3.96
N PRO A 202 -14.43 -6.66 -4.54
CA PRO A 202 -14.15 -6.74 -5.97
C PRO A 202 -13.76 -8.15 -6.41
N LYS A 203 -14.13 -8.53 -7.64
CA LYS A 203 -13.98 -9.91 -8.16
C LYS A 203 -12.58 -10.51 -8.02
N LEU A 204 -11.53 -9.71 -8.19
CA LEU A 204 -10.13 -10.14 -8.09
C LEU A 204 -9.51 -9.89 -6.71
N THR A 205 -10.34 -9.56 -5.71
CA THR A 205 -9.91 -9.29 -4.35
C THR A 205 -10.16 -10.48 -3.43
N THR A 206 -9.17 -10.81 -2.60
CA THR A 206 -9.30 -11.80 -1.52
C THR A 206 -9.08 -11.14 -0.16
N VAL A 207 -9.72 -11.71 0.86
CA VAL A 207 -9.62 -11.27 2.26
C VAL A 207 -9.38 -12.49 3.13
N ASP A 208 -8.17 -12.60 3.66
CA ASP A 208 -7.73 -13.70 4.50
C ASP A 208 -7.62 -13.28 5.97
N TRP A 209 -8.36 -13.95 6.85
CA TRP A 209 -8.24 -13.79 8.31
C TRP A 209 -7.34 -14.88 8.86
N VAL A 210 -6.13 -14.52 9.29
CA VAL A 210 -5.09 -15.46 9.67
C VAL A 210 -5.20 -15.79 11.17
N PRO A 211 -5.64 -17.00 11.54
CA PRO A 211 -5.85 -17.36 12.95
C PRO A 211 -4.52 -17.45 13.69
N GLY A 212 -4.51 -17.01 14.94
CA GLY A 212 -3.36 -17.18 15.83
C GLY A 212 -2.19 -16.21 15.61
N VAL A 213 -2.18 -15.42 14.53
CA VAL A 213 -1.09 -14.49 14.19
C VAL A 213 -1.41 -13.07 14.66
N SER A 214 -0.44 -12.43 15.32
CA SER A 214 -0.49 -11.01 15.76
C SER A 214 0.20 -10.08 14.75
N HIS A 215 0.76 -8.95 15.18
CA HIS A 215 1.55 -8.03 14.34
C HIS A 215 2.92 -8.61 13.95
N ASN A 216 2.94 -9.81 13.37
CA ASN A 216 4.14 -10.60 13.10
C ASN A 216 4.29 -10.88 11.61
N GLY A 217 5.21 -10.16 10.95
CA GLY A 217 5.41 -10.30 9.50
C GLY A 217 5.82 -11.71 9.06
N LYS A 218 6.68 -12.39 9.83
CA LYS A 218 7.08 -13.77 9.53
C LYS A 218 5.89 -14.73 9.61
N GLY A 219 5.05 -14.60 10.63
CA GLY A 219 3.84 -15.40 10.82
C GLY A 219 2.82 -15.15 9.71
N MET A 220 2.65 -13.89 9.28
CA MET A 220 1.76 -13.58 8.16
C MET A 220 2.26 -14.19 6.85
N MET A 221 3.55 -14.04 6.53
CA MET A 221 4.14 -14.61 5.30
C MET A 221 4.17 -16.14 5.29
N ALA A 222 4.40 -16.77 6.45
CA ALA A 222 4.48 -18.22 6.59
C ALA A 222 3.12 -18.91 6.80
N SER A 223 2.04 -18.14 6.98
CA SER A 223 0.68 -18.68 7.04
C SER A 223 0.25 -19.28 5.71
N ASP A 224 -0.75 -20.17 5.71
CA ASP A 224 -1.26 -20.77 4.46
C ASP A 224 -1.68 -19.70 3.44
N ALA A 225 -2.42 -18.67 3.89
CA ALA A 225 -2.80 -17.53 3.07
C ALA A 225 -1.59 -16.74 2.55
N GLY A 226 -0.58 -16.50 3.40
CA GLY A 226 0.66 -15.85 2.99
C GLY A 226 1.41 -16.64 1.92
N ILE A 227 1.56 -17.94 2.13
CA ILE A 227 2.25 -18.83 1.20
C ILE A 227 1.52 -18.91 -0.14
N ASP A 228 0.20 -19.03 -0.11
CA ASP A 228 -0.66 -19.05 -1.31
C ASP A 228 -0.48 -17.77 -2.13
N LYS A 229 -0.69 -16.60 -1.52
CA LYS A 229 -0.71 -15.32 -2.25
C LYS A 229 0.66 -14.78 -2.62
N LEU A 230 1.71 -15.12 -1.90
CA LEU A 230 3.07 -14.63 -2.16
C LEU A 230 3.91 -15.57 -3.03
N PHE A 231 3.72 -16.89 -2.92
CA PHE A 231 4.66 -17.86 -3.48
C PHE A 231 4.03 -18.97 -4.31
N ARG A 232 2.82 -19.41 -3.98
CA ARG A 232 2.16 -20.53 -4.67
C ARG A 232 1.06 -20.01 -5.57
N TYR A 233 1.46 -19.56 -6.76
CA TYR A 233 0.49 -19.36 -7.83
C TYR A 233 0.27 -20.68 -8.58
N CYS A 234 -0.61 -21.52 -8.03
CA CYS A 234 -1.19 -22.64 -8.76
C CYS A 234 -2.28 -22.07 -9.68
N GLY A 235 -1.92 -21.86 -10.94
CA GLY A 235 -2.90 -21.50 -11.98
C GLY A 235 -3.87 -22.64 -12.27
#